data_AF-A0A8B6FU97-F1
#
_entry.id   AF-A0A8B6FU97-F1
#
_cell.length_a   1.000
_cell.length_b   1.000
_cell.length_c   1.000
_cell.angle_alpha   90.00
_cell.angle_beta   90.00
_cell.angle_gamma   90.00
#
_symmetry.space_group_name_H-M   'P 1'
#
loop_
_entity.id
_entity.type
_entity.pdbx_description
1 polymer ?
#
loop_
_entity_poly.entity_id
_entity_poly.type
_entity_poly.pdbx_seq_one_letter_code
_entity_poly.pdbx_strand_id
1 'polypeptide(L)'
;MKTNQKYFSYELSSQPSSMFDSSGFMRAASKSTLADAIWNLGDCTTEYTDTVYSYVVDGGSLMHKIPWKSGLTFGEICKRYVDSVKCNGTNSVVVVFDGYVSGPDTKDAMHLKRTKGISGTKVTFTETTPFRSKKETFLANNENKQNFIEMLSKKMHSNGIETKHASADADVLIAKTAVESSISHPTILLGEDTDLLVLLLYYYNFGSKNLIFKPNHDKKTKSKIWDINKTKVVLGQDMCKVLPIVHAISGCDTTSKLYGVGKVATLKKFIDSPTLKELGEVFLKESLVEDVKNAGEKVITFLYGGVPHEGLDILRYKKFANRVLTCKEVIQIHTLPPTTETATYHSLRTYFQVQTWIGGEEIDPCDFGWLIVNGKLMPIKTKRQPAPQRLLSIIRCNCKTNCDTRRCTCRKHGLECNISCGECRGQSCMNSRHGDIDVEADELFSDSS
;
A
#
# COMPACT_ATOMS: atom_id res chain seq x y z
N MET A 1 -33.49 22.09 2.96
CA MET A 1 -32.01 22.10 3.13
C MET A 1 -31.37 20.76 3.50
N LYS A 2 -32.09 19.74 4.02
CA LYS A 2 -31.55 18.36 4.22
C LYS A 2 -31.23 17.59 2.91
N THR A 3 -31.59 18.12 1.75
CA THR A 3 -31.66 17.39 0.48
C THR A 3 -30.31 17.23 -0.24
N ASN A 4 -29.33 18.11 0.02
CA ASN A 4 -28.06 18.12 -0.72
C ASN A 4 -26.93 17.34 -0.02
N GLN A 5 -26.98 17.19 1.31
CA GLN A 5 -26.00 16.46 2.09
C GLN A 5 -25.84 15.00 1.62
N LYS A 6 -26.94 14.34 1.26
CA LYS A 6 -26.92 12.96 0.76
C LYS A 6 -26.08 12.77 -0.51
N TYR A 7 -25.88 13.81 -1.33
CA TYR A 7 -25.03 13.70 -2.53
C TYR A 7 -23.55 13.56 -2.19
N PHE A 8 -23.12 14.04 -1.00
CA PHE A 8 -21.74 13.92 -0.55
C PHE A 8 -21.38 12.54 -0.02
N SER A 9 -22.36 11.63 0.02
CA SER A 9 -22.13 10.19 0.24
C SER A 9 -21.76 9.43 -1.05
N TYR A 10 -21.79 10.11 -2.21
CA TYR A 10 -21.39 9.57 -3.51
C TYR A 10 -20.07 10.19 -3.97
N GLU A 11 -19.32 9.45 -4.76
CA GLU A 11 -18.10 9.99 -5.36
C GLU A 11 -18.43 11.00 -6.44
N LEU A 12 -18.14 12.28 -6.19
CA LEU A 12 -18.36 13.38 -7.15
C LEU A 12 -17.44 13.32 -8.40
N SER A 13 -16.87 12.15 -8.70
CA SER A 13 -16.06 11.80 -9.87
C SER A 13 -16.26 10.33 -10.25
N SER A 14 -15.75 9.94 -11.42
CA SER A 14 -15.72 8.54 -11.89
C SER A 14 -14.98 7.57 -10.96
N GLN A 15 -14.20 8.07 -10.00
CA GLN A 15 -13.53 7.28 -8.98
C GLN A 15 -13.24 8.14 -7.74
N PRO A 16 -12.91 7.54 -6.58
CA PRO A 16 -12.63 8.27 -5.34
C PRO A 16 -11.33 9.06 -5.41
N SER A 17 -11.40 10.29 -5.90
CA SER A 17 -10.20 11.06 -6.27
C SER A 17 -9.40 11.55 -5.05
N SER A 18 -9.94 11.51 -3.84
CA SER A 18 -9.17 11.78 -2.61
C SER A 18 -8.16 10.68 -2.26
N MET A 19 -8.30 9.47 -2.83
CA MET A 19 -7.39 8.34 -2.59
C MET A 19 -6.85 7.73 -3.90
N PHE A 20 -7.52 7.91 -5.03
CA PHE A 20 -7.04 7.35 -6.30
C PHE A 20 -6.58 8.46 -7.24
N ASP A 21 -5.49 8.22 -7.97
CA ASP A 21 -5.02 9.10 -9.03
C ASP A 21 -5.91 9.00 -10.28
N SER A 22 -5.69 9.86 -11.28
CA SER A 22 -6.49 9.88 -12.51
C SER A 22 -6.41 8.58 -13.32
N SER A 23 -5.35 7.79 -13.15
CA SER A 23 -5.20 6.47 -13.79
C SER A 23 -5.90 5.37 -13.00
N GLY A 24 -6.41 5.69 -11.81
CA GLY A 24 -7.14 4.78 -10.97
C GLY A 24 -6.28 3.90 -10.07
N PHE A 25 -4.99 4.23 -9.92
CA PHE A 25 -4.13 3.62 -8.92
C PHE A 25 -4.23 4.36 -7.59
N MET A 26 -3.90 3.67 -6.50
CA MET A 26 -3.75 4.31 -5.18
C MET A 26 -2.71 5.43 -5.26
N ARG A 27 -2.98 6.54 -4.57
CA ARG A 27 -2.05 7.66 -4.52
C ARG A 27 -0.78 7.25 -3.77
N ALA A 28 0.37 7.48 -4.37
CA ALA A 28 1.66 7.18 -3.76
C ALA A 28 1.95 8.13 -2.58
N ALA A 29 2.42 7.58 -1.47
CA ALA A 29 2.93 8.34 -0.34
C ALA A 29 4.46 8.50 -0.42
N SER A 30 4.97 9.63 0.06
CA SER A 30 6.42 9.78 0.28
C SER A 30 6.77 9.16 1.62
N LYS A 31 7.13 7.87 1.62
CA LYS A 31 7.38 7.10 2.86
C LYS A 31 8.52 7.70 3.69
N SER A 32 9.60 8.13 3.04
CA SER A 32 10.79 8.71 3.70
C SER A 32 10.47 9.91 4.59
N THR A 33 9.41 10.68 4.29
CA THR A 33 9.01 11.83 5.12
C THR A 33 8.60 11.44 6.54
N LEU A 34 8.17 10.20 6.77
CA LEU A 34 7.89 9.71 8.12
C LEU A 34 9.19 9.47 8.90
N ALA A 35 10.16 8.80 8.28
CA ALA A 35 11.49 8.66 8.87
C ALA A 35 12.11 10.04 9.14
N ASP A 36 12.02 10.98 8.22
CA ASP A 36 12.51 12.34 8.45
C ASP A 36 11.81 13.03 9.63
N ALA A 37 10.50 12.86 9.75
CA ALA A 37 9.75 13.42 10.88
C ALA A 37 10.20 12.83 12.22
N ILE A 38 10.36 11.51 12.30
CA ILE A 38 10.81 10.83 13.52
C ILE A 38 12.22 11.27 13.90
N TRP A 39 13.14 11.33 12.92
CA TRP A 39 14.52 11.78 13.12
C TRP A 39 14.60 13.18 13.74
N ASN A 40 13.65 14.05 13.39
CA ASN A 40 13.63 15.43 13.85
C ASN A 40 12.94 15.62 15.21
N LEU A 41 12.44 14.56 15.86
CA LEU A 41 11.84 14.64 17.20
C LEU A 41 12.88 14.68 18.32
N GLY A 42 14.11 14.19 18.10
CA GLY A 42 15.15 14.12 19.12
C GLY A 42 16.42 13.41 18.63
N ASP A 43 17.34 13.10 19.55
CA ASP A 43 18.56 12.36 19.21
C ASP A 43 18.25 10.89 18.90
N CYS A 44 18.30 10.55 17.62
CA CYS A 44 18.14 9.20 17.10
C CYS A 44 19.48 8.60 16.65
N THR A 45 20.60 9.31 16.87
CA THR A 45 21.88 9.03 16.21
C THR A 45 22.78 8.13 17.03
N THR A 46 23.70 7.45 16.34
CA THR A 46 24.81 6.74 16.97
C THR A 46 26.09 6.88 16.15
N GLU A 47 27.21 6.68 16.81
CA GLU A 47 28.55 6.68 16.22
C GLU A 47 29.09 5.25 16.12
N TYR A 48 30.09 5.06 15.26
CA TYR A 48 30.76 3.78 15.15
C TYR A 48 31.61 3.52 16.39
N THR A 49 31.39 2.37 17.01
CA THR A 49 32.21 1.85 18.10
C THR A 49 33.05 0.67 17.59
N ASP A 50 34.15 0.36 18.28
CA ASP A 50 34.98 -0.84 18.01
C ASP A 50 34.28 -2.16 18.43
N THR A 51 32.96 -2.14 18.55
CA THR A 51 32.15 -3.29 18.94
C THR A 51 32.02 -4.27 17.80
N VAL A 52 32.09 -5.57 18.10
CA VAL A 52 31.80 -6.64 17.15
C VAL A 52 30.29 -6.78 17.00
N TYR A 53 29.79 -6.57 15.78
CA TYR A 53 28.36 -6.64 15.47
C TYR A 53 27.98 -7.92 14.73
N SER A 54 26.72 -8.34 14.92
CA SER A 54 26.00 -9.20 13.98
C SER A 54 25.32 -8.35 12.90
N TYR A 55 25.22 -8.87 11.68
CA TYR A 55 24.63 -8.16 10.55
C TYR A 55 23.39 -8.88 10.04
N VAL A 56 22.31 -8.11 9.87
CA VAL A 56 21.13 -8.53 9.12
C VAL A 56 21.05 -7.66 7.88
N VAL A 57 20.88 -8.28 6.71
CA VAL A 57 20.91 -7.59 5.42
C VAL A 57 19.59 -7.81 4.70
N ASP A 58 18.97 -6.70 4.30
CA ASP A 58 17.86 -6.70 3.35
C ASP A 58 18.35 -7.22 1.99
N GLY A 59 17.94 -8.43 1.65
CA GLY A 59 18.28 -9.13 0.42
C GLY A 59 17.67 -8.47 -0.82
N GLY A 60 16.49 -7.86 -0.71
CA GLY A 60 15.85 -7.11 -1.80
C GLY A 60 16.65 -5.87 -2.18
N SER A 61 17.02 -5.05 -1.20
CA SER A 61 17.91 -3.91 -1.38
C SER A 61 19.29 -4.33 -1.91
N LEU A 62 19.87 -5.39 -1.33
CA LEU A 62 21.14 -5.96 -1.76
C LEU A 62 21.09 -6.37 -3.24
N MET A 63 20.02 -7.06 -3.67
CA MET A 63 19.85 -7.49 -5.06
C MET A 63 19.96 -6.32 -6.02
N HIS A 64 19.44 -5.14 -5.69
CA HIS A 64 19.52 -3.96 -6.56
C HIS A 64 20.87 -3.25 -6.51
N LYS A 65 21.61 -3.34 -5.40
CA LYS A 65 22.92 -2.68 -5.17
C LYS A 65 24.02 -3.07 -6.15
N ILE A 66 24.17 -4.36 -6.48
CA ILE A 66 25.34 -4.83 -7.24
C ILE A 66 25.07 -4.79 -8.76
N PRO A 67 25.86 -4.07 -9.57
CA PRO A 67 25.66 -4.03 -11.01
C PRO A 67 26.06 -5.35 -11.67
N TRP A 68 25.23 -5.82 -12.62
CA TRP A 68 25.52 -7.02 -13.41
C TRP A 68 26.14 -6.61 -14.74
N LYS A 69 27.33 -7.12 -15.04
CA LYS A 69 28.00 -6.87 -16.33
C LYS A 69 27.67 -8.01 -17.30
N SER A 70 27.29 -7.65 -18.53
CA SER A 70 27.08 -8.63 -19.60
C SER A 70 28.37 -9.42 -19.85
N GLY A 71 28.24 -10.73 -20.04
CA GLY A 71 29.36 -11.66 -20.24
C GLY A 71 29.85 -12.36 -18.97
N LEU A 72 29.54 -11.83 -17.77
CA LEU A 72 29.81 -12.56 -16.52
C LEU A 72 28.89 -13.76 -16.38
N THR A 73 29.40 -14.84 -15.80
CA THR A 73 28.59 -15.99 -15.41
C THR A 73 27.74 -15.69 -14.16
N PHE A 74 26.62 -16.39 -13.98
CA PHE A 74 25.81 -16.23 -12.76
C PHE A 74 26.59 -16.58 -11.49
N GLY A 75 27.53 -17.53 -11.54
CA GLY A 75 28.41 -17.86 -10.42
C GLY A 75 29.35 -16.71 -10.05
N GLU A 76 29.92 -16.01 -11.04
CA GLU A 76 30.72 -14.80 -10.81
C GLU A 76 29.86 -13.64 -10.25
N ILE A 77 28.62 -13.52 -10.72
CA ILE A 77 27.66 -12.54 -10.17
C ILE A 77 27.38 -12.88 -8.70
N CYS A 78 27.06 -14.13 -8.36
CA CYS A 78 26.81 -14.56 -6.98
C CYS A 78 28.03 -14.34 -6.09
N LYS A 79 29.25 -14.61 -6.60
CA LYS A 79 30.49 -14.34 -5.87
C LYS A 79 30.61 -12.87 -5.46
N ARG A 80 30.26 -11.92 -6.34
CA ARG A 80 30.27 -10.48 -6.02
C ARG A 80 29.30 -10.14 -4.89
N TYR A 81 28.15 -10.81 -4.82
CA TYR A 81 27.23 -10.66 -3.70
C TYR A 81 27.84 -11.14 -2.39
N VAL A 82 28.38 -12.36 -2.37
CA VAL A 82 29.08 -12.92 -1.20
C VAL A 82 30.20 -11.98 -0.73
N ASP A 83 31.07 -11.54 -1.65
CA ASP A 83 32.19 -10.65 -1.33
C ASP A 83 31.72 -9.30 -0.75
N SER A 84 30.53 -8.83 -1.13
CA SER A 84 29.99 -7.54 -0.66
C SER A 84 29.39 -7.56 0.75
N VAL A 85 28.97 -8.74 1.23
CA VAL A 85 28.36 -8.91 2.57
C VAL A 85 29.29 -9.60 3.55
N LYS A 86 30.35 -10.25 3.05
CA LYS A 86 31.35 -10.92 3.88
C LYS A 86 32.21 -9.87 4.58
N CYS A 87 32.07 -9.76 5.89
CA CYS A 87 32.82 -8.86 6.73
C CYS A 87 33.75 -9.66 7.66
N ASN A 88 35.01 -9.23 7.77
CA ASN A 88 35.93 -9.80 8.76
C ASN A 88 35.63 -9.19 10.13
N GLY A 89 35.75 -9.98 11.20
CA GLY A 89 35.55 -9.47 12.58
C GLY A 89 34.10 -9.19 12.92
N THR A 90 33.15 -10.01 12.43
CA THR A 90 31.73 -9.95 12.76
C THR A 90 31.28 -11.24 13.45
N ASN A 91 30.23 -11.17 14.28
CA ASN A 91 29.69 -12.37 14.95
C ASN A 91 28.96 -13.29 13.95
N SER A 92 28.05 -12.72 13.15
CA SER A 92 27.28 -13.42 12.15
C SER A 92 26.78 -12.47 11.05
N VAL A 93 26.45 -13.03 9.89
CA VAL A 93 25.80 -12.32 8.79
C VAL A 93 24.62 -13.15 8.30
N VAL A 94 23.43 -12.54 8.33
CA VAL A 94 22.18 -13.14 7.84
C VAL A 94 21.62 -12.27 6.74
N VAL A 95 21.38 -12.84 5.56
CA VAL A 95 20.71 -12.16 4.44
C VAL A 95 19.29 -12.67 4.33
N VAL A 96 18.31 -11.78 4.32
CA VAL A 96 16.89 -12.17 4.26
C VAL A 96 16.30 -11.74 2.91
N PHE A 97 15.76 -12.69 2.15
CA PHE A 97 15.20 -12.46 0.82
C PHE A 97 13.67 -12.54 0.79
N ASP A 98 13.07 -11.76 -0.10
CA ASP A 98 11.67 -11.92 -0.49
C ASP A 98 11.43 -13.27 -1.18
N GLY A 99 10.17 -13.73 -1.11
CA GLY A 99 9.64 -14.82 -1.90
C GLY A 99 8.84 -14.31 -3.10
N TYR A 100 8.98 -14.99 -4.24
CA TYR A 100 8.34 -14.59 -5.51
C TYR A 100 7.41 -15.65 -6.12
N VAL A 101 7.16 -16.75 -5.41
CA VAL A 101 6.42 -17.92 -5.94
C VAL A 101 4.99 -18.03 -5.41
N SER A 102 4.62 -17.18 -4.45
CA SER A 102 3.26 -17.08 -3.92
C SER A 102 2.32 -16.39 -4.92
N GLY A 103 1.01 -16.62 -4.76
CA GLY A 103 -0.05 -16.19 -5.68
C GLY A 103 -0.19 -14.66 -5.84
N PRO A 104 -1.39 -14.14 -6.13
CA PRO A 104 -1.55 -12.70 -6.27
C PRO A 104 -1.17 -12.00 -4.96
N ASP A 105 -0.39 -10.93 -5.06
CA ASP A 105 0.18 -10.22 -3.91
C ASP A 105 -0.43 -8.81 -3.78
N THR A 106 -0.58 -8.31 -2.56
CA THR A 106 -1.18 -6.98 -2.34
C THR A 106 -0.33 -5.82 -2.89
N LYS A 107 0.96 -6.05 -3.18
CA LYS A 107 1.84 -5.11 -3.89
C LYS A 107 1.77 -5.28 -5.41
N ASP A 108 0.92 -6.15 -5.99
CA ASP A 108 0.76 -6.37 -7.44
C ASP A 108 0.55 -5.06 -8.22
N ALA A 109 -0.36 -4.21 -7.74
CA ALA A 109 -0.63 -2.92 -8.36
C ALA A 109 0.60 -1.99 -8.34
N MET A 110 1.39 -2.04 -7.26
CA MET A 110 2.62 -1.28 -7.13
C MET A 110 3.73 -1.85 -8.02
N HIS A 111 3.87 -3.18 -8.09
CA HIS A 111 4.79 -3.85 -9.00
C HIS A 111 4.48 -3.52 -10.45
N LEU A 112 3.20 -3.56 -10.86
CA LEU A 112 2.77 -3.17 -12.21
C LEU A 112 3.13 -1.71 -12.54
N LYS A 113 2.95 -0.80 -11.56
CA LYS A 113 3.33 0.61 -11.70
C LYS A 113 4.84 0.79 -11.84
N ARG A 114 5.65 0.07 -11.05
CA ARG A 114 7.13 0.13 -11.08
C ARG A 114 7.70 -0.46 -12.37
N THR A 115 7.15 -1.59 -12.85
CA THR A 115 7.63 -2.24 -14.08
C THR A 115 7.11 -1.59 -15.35
N LYS A 116 6.15 -0.66 -15.26
CA LYS A 116 5.44 -0.08 -16.43
C LYS A 116 4.84 -1.16 -17.35
N GLY A 117 4.48 -2.31 -16.78
CA GLY A 117 3.98 -3.46 -17.54
C GLY A 117 5.04 -4.24 -18.32
N ILE A 118 6.34 -3.99 -18.11
CA ILE A 118 7.41 -4.80 -18.71
C ILE A 118 7.43 -6.16 -18.03
N SER A 119 7.24 -7.22 -18.82
CA SER A 119 7.41 -8.61 -18.38
C SER A 119 8.72 -9.18 -18.94
N GLY A 120 9.57 -9.70 -18.04
CA GLY A 120 10.78 -10.43 -18.43
C GLY A 120 10.45 -11.82 -18.96
N THR A 121 11.25 -12.31 -19.92
CA THR A 121 11.16 -13.71 -20.38
C THR A 121 11.78 -14.62 -19.33
N LYS A 122 11.17 -15.78 -19.09
CA LYS A 122 11.75 -16.82 -18.22
C LYS A 122 13.06 -17.32 -18.84
N VAL A 123 14.09 -17.44 -18.02
CA VAL A 123 15.42 -17.91 -18.43
C VAL A 123 15.82 -19.07 -17.53
N THR A 124 16.27 -20.17 -18.13
CA THR A 124 16.93 -21.26 -17.42
C THR A 124 18.43 -21.02 -17.43
N PHE A 125 19.09 -21.10 -16.27
CA PHE A 125 20.51 -20.81 -16.12
C PHE A 125 21.15 -21.62 -14.99
N THR A 126 22.46 -21.76 -15.07
CA THR A 126 23.35 -22.40 -14.09
C THR A 126 24.47 -21.44 -13.67
N GLU A 127 25.28 -21.81 -12.68
CA GLU A 127 26.44 -20.99 -12.27
C GLU A 127 27.39 -20.65 -13.44
N THR A 128 27.52 -21.53 -14.43
CA THR A 128 28.41 -21.33 -15.59
C THR A 128 27.77 -20.60 -16.75
N THR A 129 26.44 -20.37 -16.70
CA THR A 129 25.73 -19.69 -17.79
C THR A 129 26.11 -18.21 -17.85
N PRO A 130 26.55 -17.67 -19.00
CA PRO A 130 26.85 -16.24 -19.15
C PRO A 130 25.57 -15.39 -19.13
N PHE A 131 25.55 -14.35 -18.31
CA PHE A 131 24.51 -13.35 -18.27
C PHE A 131 24.60 -12.41 -19.49
N ARG A 132 23.52 -12.32 -20.28
CA ARG A 132 23.49 -11.56 -21.56
C ARG A 132 22.36 -10.53 -21.67
N SER A 133 21.48 -10.44 -20.67
CA SER A 133 20.34 -9.52 -20.69
C SER A 133 20.61 -8.26 -19.87
N LYS A 134 19.63 -7.35 -19.80
CA LYS A 134 19.63 -6.27 -18.80
C LYS A 134 19.14 -6.83 -17.46
N LYS A 135 19.73 -6.38 -16.36
CA LYS A 135 19.40 -6.84 -14.99
C LYS A 135 17.93 -6.56 -14.68
N GLU A 136 17.45 -5.37 -15.04
CA GLU A 136 16.08 -4.93 -14.79
C GLU A 136 15.06 -5.82 -15.51
N THR A 137 15.35 -6.20 -16.76
CA THR A 137 14.50 -7.11 -17.54
C THR A 137 14.50 -8.52 -16.98
N PHE A 138 15.66 -9.01 -16.53
CA PHE A 138 15.77 -10.33 -15.90
C PHE A 138 14.98 -10.39 -14.59
N LEU A 139 15.17 -9.37 -13.73
CA LEU A 139 14.48 -9.24 -12.45
C LEU A 139 13.01 -8.81 -12.57
N ALA A 140 12.51 -8.48 -13.77
CA ALA A 140 11.09 -8.24 -13.98
C ALA A 140 10.25 -9.53 -13.97
N ASN A 141 10.90 -10.70 -14.09
CA ASN A 141 10.25 -12.01 -14.03
C ASN A 141 10.43 -12.63 -12.64
N ASN A 142 9.31 -13.00 -12.00
CA ASN A 142 9.31 -13.55 -10.64
C ASN A 142 10.02 -14.89 -10.52
N GLU A 143 9.88 -15.78 -11.51
CA GLU A 143 10.57 -17.07 -11.50
C GLU A 143 12.09 -16.89 -11.66
N ASN A 144 12.53 -15.98 -12.52
CA ASN A 144 13.95 -15.65 -12.67
C ASN A 144 14.55 -15.11 -11.36
N LYS A 145 13.82 -14.23 -10.67
CA LYS A 145 14.20 -13.70 -9.36
C LYS A 145 14.35 -14.83 -8.34
N GLN A 146 13.34 -15.68 -8.21
CA GLN A 146 13.35 -16.78 -7.26
C GLN A 146 14.52 -17.74 -7.52
N ASN A 147 14.68 -18.20 -8.77
CA ASN A 147 15.75 -19.12 -9.15
C ASN A 147 17.14 -18.51 -8.89
N PHE A 148 17.28 -17.20 -9.10
CA PHE A 148 18.53 -16.50 -8.81
C PHE A 148 18.79 -16.40 -7.32
N ILE A 149 17.78 -16.09 -6.52
CA ILE A 149 17.86 -16.05 -5.05
C ILE A 149 18.26 -17.42 -4.50
N GLU A 150 17.68 -18.51 -4.99
CA GLU A 150 18.05 -19.86 -4.56
C GLU A 150 19.51 -20.21 -4.88
N MET A 151 19.99 -19.85 -6.07
CA MET A 151 21.39 -20.02 -6.45
C MET A 151 22.31 -19.18 -5.57
N LEU A 152 21.93 -17.92 -5.33
CA LEU A 152 22.70 -17.00 -4.49
C LEU A 152 22.76 -17.51 -3.04
N SER A 153 21.64 -17.96 -2.49
CA SER A 153 21.58 -18.53 -1.14
C SER A 153 22.47 -19.75 -1.01
N LYS A 154 22.48 -20.68 -1.97
CA LYS A 154 23.43 -21.81 -1.96
C LYS A 154 24.89 -21.34 -1.92
N LYS A 155 25.23 -20.31 -2.71
CA LYS A 155 26.58 -19.71 -2.73
C LYS A 155 26.93 -18.99 -1.43
N MET A 156 25.96 -18.34 -0.78
CA MET A 156 26.12 -17.69 0.52
C MET A 156 26.39 -18.71 1.62
N HIS A 157 25.59 -19.78 1.70
CA HIS A 157 25.79 -20.87 2.67
C HIS A 157 27.16 -21.54 2.51
N SER A 158 27.60 -21.82 1.28
CA SER A 158 28.93 -22.40 1.04
C SER A 158 30.09 -21.48 1.47
N ASN A 159 29.80 -20.21 1.76
CA ASN A 159 30.76 -19.21 2.24
C ASN A 159 30.51 -18.78 3.69
N GLY A 160 29.68 -19.52 4.44
CA GLY A 160 29.42 -19.29 5.86
C GLY A 160 28.43 -18.16 6.15
N ILE A 161 27.62 -17.76 5.18
CA ILE A 161 26.60 -16.72 5.32
C ILE A 161 25.24 -17.38 5.39
N GLU A 162 24.49 -17.10 6.46
CA GLU A 162 23.13 -17.60 6.62
C GLU A 162 22.17 -16.83 5.72
N THR A 163 21.18 -17.52 5.14
CA THR A 163 20.09 -16.84 4.43
C THR A 163 18.72 -17.30 4.91
N LYS A 164 17.79 -16.36 5.03
CA LYS A 164 16.37 -16.64 5.31
C LYS A 164 15.51 -16.19 4.13
N HIS A 165 14.36 -16.84 3.96
CA HIS A 165 13.45 -16.59 2.84
C HIS A 165 12.03 -16.37 3.36
N ALA A 166 11.42 -15.26 2.97
CA ALA A 166 9.99 -15.04 3.17
C ALA A 166 9.17 -15.79 2.10
N SER A 167 7.90 -16.05 2.40
CA SER A 167 6.95 -16.61 1.42
C SER A 167 6.52 -15.57 0.37
N ALA A 168 6.49 -14.30 0.77
CA ALA A 168 6.20 -13.14 -0.06
C ALA A 168 7.13 -11.99 0.35
N ASP A 169 6.60 -10.92 0.94
CA ASP A 169 7.38 -9.77 1.41
C ASP A 169 8.27 -10.09 2.62
N ALA A 170 9.55 -9.68 2.59
CA ALA A 170 10.50 -9.99 3.65
C ALA A 170 10.57 -8.96 4.79
N ASP A 171 9.90 -7.80 4.68
CA ASP A 171 10.04 -6.68 5.64
C ASP A 171 9.92 -7.11 7.12
N VAL A 172 8.90 -7.94 7.42
CA VAL A 172 8.67 -8.46 8.78
C VAL A 172 9.76 -9.45 9.21
N LEU A 173 10.15 -10.36 8.32
CA LEU A 173 11.18 -11.36 8.60
C LEU A 173 12.55 -10.71 8.81
N ILE A 174 12.87 -9.67 8.04
CA ILE A 174 14.06 -8.82 8.19
C ILE A 174 14.07 -8.17 9.57
N ALA A 175 12.99 -7.45 9.92
CA ALA A 175 12.91 -6.73 11.19
C ALA A 175 12.97 -7.67 12.40
N LYS A 176 12.22 -8.79 12.36
CA LYS A 176 12.24 -9.80 13.43
C LYS A 176 13.62 -10.44 13.57
N THR A 177 14.27 -10.82 12.46
CA THR A 177 15.62 -11.39 12.51
C THR A 177 16.63 -10.44 13.16
N ALA A 178 16.53 -9.14 12.87
CA ALA A 178 17.39 -8.13 13.49
C ALA A 178 17.10 -7.94 14.99
N VAL A 179 15.82 -7.89 15.38
CA VAL A 179 15.41 -7.78 16.78
C VAL A 179 15.82 -9.03 17.58
N GLU A 180 15.61 -10.23 17.05
CA GLU A 180 16.01 -11.49 17.67
C GLU A 180 17.53 -11.56 17.87
N SER A 181 18.31 -11.21 16.84
CA SER A 181 19.77 -11.11 16.95
C SER A 181 20.20 -10.13 18.04
N SER A 182 19.47 -9.00 18.17
CA SER A 182 19.76 -7.96 19.16
C SER A 182 19.55 -8.39 20.61
N ILE A 183 18.84 -9.49 20.87
CA ILE A 183 18.67 -10.03 22.23
C ILE A 183 20.04 -10.47 22.79
N SER A 184 20.87 -11.12 21.97
CA SER A 184 22.14 -11.69 22.40
C SER A 184 23.35 -10.87 21.98
N HIS A 185 23.30 -10.20 20.81
CA HIS A 185 24.46 -9.53 20.22
C HIS A 185 24.11 -8.11 19.74
N PRO A 186 25.03 -7.13 19.88
CA PRO A 186 24.91 -5.87 19.15
C PRO A 186 24.69 -6.16 17.66
N THR A 187 23.66 -5.57 17.06
CA THR A 187 23.20 -5.92 15.72
C THR A 187 23.08 -4.68 14.83
N ILE A 188 23.48 -4.81 13.57
CA ILE A 188 23.27 -3.80 12.52
C ILE A 188 22.33 -4.37 11.46
N LEU A 189 21.19 -3.71 11.25
CA LEU A 189 20.34 -3.94 10.09
C LEU A 189 20.77 -3.01 8.94
N LEU A 190 21.11 -3.61 7.80
CA LEU A 190 21.38 -2.91 6.53
C LEU A 190 20.13 -2.93 5.65
N GLY A 191 19.46 -1.78 5.54
CA GLY A 191 18.27 -1.60 4.71
C GLY A 191 17.95 -0.12 4.50
N GLU A 192 17.08 0.20 3.53
CA GLU A 192 16.74 1.60 3.21
C GLU A 192 15.24 1.92 3.41
N ASP A 193 14.39 0.91 3.49
CA ASP A 193 12.95 1.12 3.50
C ASP A 193 12.43 1.63 4.85
N THR A 194 11.52 2.61 4.79
CA THR A 194 10.86 3.16 5.98
C THR A 194 10.01 2.10 6.69
N ASP A 195 9.54 1.10 5.94
CA ASP A 195 8.75 -0.01 6.46
C ASP A 195 9.58 -0.78 7.52
N LEU A 196 10.87 -1.00 7.27
CA LEU A 196 11.81 -1.60 8.23
C LEU A 196 11.96 -0.76 9.51
N LEU A 197 12.13 0.57 9.39
CA LEU A 197 12.23 1.44 10.57
C LEU A 197 10.97 1.35 11.44
N VAL A 198 9.78 1.37 10.82
CA VAL A 198 8.50 1.24 11.52
C VAL A 198 8.42 -0.09 12.27
N LEU A 199 8.79 -1.19 11.60
CA LEU A 199 8.76 -2.54 12.19
C LEU A 199 9.80 -2.72 13.30
N LEU A 200 11.00 -2.19 13.14
CA LEU A 200 12.03 -2.18 14.18
C LEU A 200 11.55 -1.44 15.43
N LEU A 201 10.97 -0.25 15.28
CA LEU A 201 10.46 0.53 16.41
C LEU A 201 9.28 -0.16 17.11
N TYR A 202 8.46 -0.90 16.35
CA TYR A 202 7.39 -1.71 16.91
C TYR A 202 7.94 -2.90 17.72
N TYR A 203 8.77 -3.75 17.10
CA TYR A 203 9.23 -5.02 17.67
C TYR A 203 10.37 -4.91 18.69
N TYR A 204 11.19 -3.87 18.63
CA TYR A 204 12.35 -3.76 19.52
C TYR A 204 11.92 -3.66 20.98
N ASN A 205 12.49 -4.52 21.83
CA ASN A 205 12.23 -4.53 23.27
C ASN A 205 13.32 -3.80 24.04
N PHE A 206 12.92 -2.98 25.02
CA PHE A 206 13.87 -2.40 25.98
C PHE A 206 14.63 -3.51 26.71
N GLY A 207 15.94 -3.31 26.90
CA GLY A 207 16.83 -4.31 27.52
C GLY A 207 17.60 -5.17 26.52
N SER A 208 17.25 -5.16 25.23
CA SER A 208 18.06 -5.78 24.17
C SER A 208 19.41 -5.06 24.01
N LYS A 209 20.39 -5.73 23.39
CA LYS A 209 21.65 -5.10 22.97
C LYS A 209 21.40 -4.05 21.89
N ASN A 210 22.40 -3.22 21.63
CA ASN A 210 22.33 -2.14 20.65
C ASN A 210 21.88 -2.67 19.28
N LEU A 211 20.82 -2.09 18.74
CA LEU A 211 20.31 -2.35 17.40
C LEU A 211 20.39 -1.07 16.56
N ILE A 212 21.20 -1.12 15.52
CA ILE A 212 21.45 0.00 14.60
C ILE A 212 20.75 -0.26 13.27
N PHE A 213 20.06 0.72 12.74
CA PHE A 213 19.52 0.68 11.37
C PHE A 213 20.26 1.68 10.49
N LYS A 214 20.80 1.23 9.36
CA LYS A 214 21.47 2.11 8.40
C LYS A 214 21.30 1.65 6.95
N PRO A 215 21.47 2.56 5.98
CA PRO A 215 21.46 2.22 4.57
C PRO A 215 22.51 1.17 4.19
N ASN A 216 22.18 0.33 3.21
CA ASN A 216 23.08 -0.68 2.66
C ASN A 216 24.13 -0.08 1.69
N HIS A 217 24.45 1.22 1.79
CA HIS A 217 25.40 1.88 0.90
C HIS A 217 26.26 2.91 1.65
N ASP A 218 27.57 2.90 1.34
CA ASP A 218 28.50 3.94 1.77
C ASP A 218 28.39 5.14 0.81
N LYS A 219 27.30 5.92 0.91
CA LYS A 219 27.23 7.20 0.20
C LYS A 219 28.22 8.20 0.83
N LYS A 220 28.84 9.05 -0.02
CA LYS A 220 29.69 10.18 0.41
C LYS A 220 28.96 11.24 1.25
N THR A 221 27.63 11.22 1.26
CA THR A 221 26.78 12.10 2.08
C THR A 221 26.48 11.44 3.43
N LYS A 222 26.44 12.24 4.52
CA LYS A 222 26.03 11.77 5.86
C LYS A 222 24.68 11.06 5.78
N SER A 223 24.72 9.73 5.81
CA SER A 223 23.54 8.89 5.84
C SER A 223 23.03 8.81 7.27
N LYS A 224 21.71 8.76 7.46
CA LYS A 224 21.11 8.62 8.79
C LYS A 224 21.44 7.23 9.33
N ILE A 225 22.14 7.17 10.45
CA ILE A 225 22.43 5.97 11.20
C ILE A 225 21.57 6.03 12.46
N TRP A 226 20.65 5.10 12.57
CA TRP A 226 19.62 5.09 13.59
C TRP A 226 20.02 4.18 14.74
N ASP A 227 20.00 4.72 15.95
CA ASP A 227 19.95 3.92 17.17
C ASP A 227 18.49 3.63 17.50
N ILE A 228 18.07 2.37 17.36
CA ILE A 228 16.66 1.99 17.51
C ILE A 228 16.20 2.16 18.97
N ASN A 229 17.09 1.96 19.95
CA ASN A 229 16.77 2.18 21.35
C ASN A 229 16.50 3.66 21.61
N LYS A 230 17.45 4.54 21.26
CA LYS A 230 17.27 6.00 21.42
C LYS A 230 16.04 6.50 20.68
N THR A 231 15.84 6.04 19.44
CA THR A 231 14.68 6.43 18.63
C THR A 231 13.36 6.02 19.29
N LYS A 232 13.31 4.82 19.90
CA LYS A 232 12.14 4.34 20.66
C LYS A 232 11.92 5.16 21.94
N VAL A 233 12.98 5.59 22.62
CA VAL A 233 12.88 6.52 23.77
C VAL A 233 12.31 7.87 23.32
N VAL A 234 12.82 8.44 22.23
CA VAL A 234 12.36 9.74 21.68
C VAL A 234 10.88 9.69 21.31
N LEU A 235 10.44 8.61 20.67
CA LEU A 235 9.05 8.50 20.20
C LEU A 235 8.07 8.11 21.32
N GLY A 236 8.56 7.35 22.31
CA GLY A 236 7.77 6.79 23.40
C GLY A 236 7.09 5.45 23.03
N GLN A 237 6.97 4.57 24.01
CA GLN A 237 6.46 3.20 23.83
C GLN A 237 5.08 3.16 23.18
N ASP A 238 4.14 3.97 23.68
CA ASP A 238 2.75 3.99 23.18
C ASP A 238 2.69 4.37 21.70
N MET A 239 3.54 5.32 21.30
CA MET A 239 3.57 5.79 19.94
C MET A 239 4.26 4.77 19.02
N CYS A 240 5.32 4.10 19.47
CA CYS A 240 5.90 2.97 18.73
C CYS A 240 4.89 1.84 18.51
N LYS A 241 4.02 1.55 19.50
CA LYS A 241 2.98 0.53 19.40
C LYS A 241 1.98 0.83 18.28
N VAL A 242 1.54 2.08 18.14
CA VAL A 242 0.60 2.52 17.09
C VAL A 242 1.28 3.04 15.81
N LEU A 243 2.61 2.98 15.71
CA LEU A 243 3.31 3.44 14.51
C LEU A 243 2.94 2.67 13.23
N PRO A 244 2.70 1.33 13.27
CA PRO A 244 2.24 0.59 12.09
C PRO A 244 0.95 1.17 11.48
N ILE A 245 -0.05 1.49 12.31
CA ILE A 245 -1.31 2.09 11.84
C ILE A 245 -1.09 3.51 11.32
N VAL A 246 -0.25 4.33 11.96
CA VAL A 246 0.11 5.66 11.43
C VAL A 246 0.70 5.57 10.04
N HIS A 247 1.60 4.61 9.83
CA HIS A 247 2.26 4.41 8.55
C HIS A 247 1.31 3.88 7.47
N ALA A 248 0.52 2.85 7.78
CA ALA A 248 -0.42 2.25 6.84
C ALA A 248 -1.59 3.19 6.50
N ILE A 249 -2.22 3.86 7.48
CA ILE A 249 -3.42 4.68 7.19
C ILE A 249 -3.10 5.95 6.40
N SER A 250 -1.87 6.46 6.53
CA SER A 250 -1.38 7.61 5.76
C SER A 250 -0.85 7.24 4.37
N GLY A 251 -0.86 5.95 4.02
CA GLY A 251 -0.45 5.39 2.74
C GLY A 251 0.92 4.71 2.77
N CYS A 252 0.98 3.43 2.44
CA CYS A 252 2.21 2.67 2.19
C CYS A 252 2.16 2.04 0.78
N ASP A 253 2.81 0.89 0.54
CA ASP A 253 2.75 0.25 -0.78
C ASP A 253 1.39 -0.40 -1.08
N THR A 254 0.64 -0.77 -0.05
CA THR A 254 -0.64 -1.52 -0.14
C THR A 254 -1.86 -0.66 0.23
N THR A 255 -1.65 0.58 0.67
CA THR A 255 -2.71 1.51 1.04
C THR A 255 -2.47 2.88 0.40
N SER A 256 -3.54 3.64 0.23
CA SER A 256 -3.44 4.93 -0.44
C SER A 256 -2.96 6.07 0.47
N LYS A 257 -2.18 6.99 -0.08
CA LYS A 257 -2.10 8.35 0.46
C LYS A 257 -3.47 9.03 0.41
N LEU A 258 -3.84 9.67 1.51
CA LEU A 258 -5.00 10.56 1.61
C LEU A 258 -4.65 11.93 1.01
N TYR A 259 -5.45 12.44 0.07
CA TYR A 259 -5.17 13.75 -0.53
C TYR A 259 -5.27 14.87 0.52
N GLY A 260 -4.24 15.73 0.57
CA GLY A 260 -4.16 16.84 1.52
C GLY A 260 -3.75 16.42 2.95
N VAL A 261 -3.52 15.12 3.20
CA VAL A 261 -3.05 14.61 4.49
C VAL A 261 -1.71 13.89 4.26
N GLY A 262 -0.67 14.31 4.98
CA GLY A 262 0.68 13.76 4.86
C GLY A 262 1.12 12.99 6.11
N LYS A 263 2.12 12.11 5.96
CA LYS A 263 2.65 11.27 7.06
C LYS A 263 3.08 12.09 8.28
N VAL A 264 3.74 13.23 8.07
CA VAL A 264 4.16 14.14 9.14
C VAL A 264 2.96 14.68 9.93
N ALA A 265 1.90 15.08 9.24
CA ALA A 265 0.69 15.60 9.89
C ALA A 265 -0.07 14.49 10.63
N THR A 266 -0.13 13.29 10.06
CA THR A 266 -0.69 12.10 10.72
C THR A 266 0.10 11.76 11.99
N LEU A 267 1.43 11.70 11.93
CA LEU A 267 2.28 11.41 13.08
C LEU A 267 2.03 12.40 14.22
N LYS A 268 2.07 13.71 13.93
CA LYS A 268 1.80 14.76 14.94
C LYS A 268 0.43 14.59 15.60
N LYS A 269 -0.61 14.35 14.80
CA LYS A 269 -1.96 14.12 15.34
C LYS A 269 -2.03 12.92 16.29
N PHE A 270 -1.35 11.82 15.96
CA PHE A 270 -1.29 10.66 16.86
C PHE A 270 -0.47 10.93 18.12
N ILE A 271 0.64 11.67 18.01
CA ILE A 271 1.42 12.09 19.18
C ILE A 271 0.53 12.87 20.16
N ASP A 272 -0.21 13.86 19.65
CA ASP A 272 -1.00 14.82 20.45
C ASP A 272 -2.35 14.27 20.94
N SER A 273 -2.84 13.14 20.42
CA SER A 273 -4.19 12.64 20.67
C SER A 273 -4.22 11.23 21.24
N PRO A 274 -4.52 11.06 22.56
CA PRO A 274 -4.78 9.75 23.16
C PRO A 274 -5.92 9.00 22.46
N THR A 275 -7.00 9.71 22.10
CA THR A 275 -8.14 9.12 21.37
C THR A 275 -7.72 8.51 20.03
N LEU A 276 -6.80 9.13 19.28
CA LEU A 276 -6.31 8.52 18.04
C LEU A 276 -5.47 7.28 18.29
N LYS A 277 -4.68 7.26 19.38
CA LYS A 277 -3.93 6.07 19.79
C LYS A 277 -4.88 4.92 20.13
N GLU A 278 -5.91 5.16 20.94
CA GLU A 278 -6.95 4.19 21.29
C GLU A 278 -7.69 3.64 20.05
N LEU A 279 -8.09 4.51 19.13
CA LEU A 279 -8.70 4.09 17.86
C LEU A 279 -7.72 3.26 17.01
N GLY A 280 -6.43 3.60 17.06
CA GLY A 280 -5.38 2.85 16.41
C GLY A 280 -5.19 1.44 16.97
N GLU A 281 -5.43 1.22 18.26
CA GLU A 281 -5.29 -0.10 18.88
C GLU A 281 -6.28 -1.13 18.34
N VAL A 282 -7.43 -0.70 17.81
CA VAL A 282 -8.37 -1.58 17.09
C VAL A 282 -7.67 -2.28 15.91
N PHE A 283 -6.71 -1.61 15.27
CA PHE A 283 -5.97 -2.18 14.14
C PHE A 283 -4.85 -3.13 14.57
N LEU A 284 -4.48 -3.14 15.85
CA LEU A 284 -3.36 -3.90 16.39
C LEU A 284 -3.77 -5.21 17.06
N LYS A 285 -5.06 -5.54 17.05
CA LYS A 285 -5.62 -6.75 17.64
C LYS A 285 -6.62 -7.39 16.69
N GLU A 286 -6.97 -8.64 16.96
CA GLU A 286 -8.12 -9.27 16.32
C GLU A 286 -9.37 -8.45 16.66
N SER A 287 -9.99 -7.88 15.63
CA SER A 287 -11.12 -6.97 15.78
C SER A 287 -12.18 -7.30 14.75
N LEU A 288 -13.43 -7.10 15.13
CA LEU A 288 -14.55 -7.27 14.20
C LEU A 288 -14.40 -6.28 13.04
N VAL A 289 -14.79 -6.72 11.86
CA VAL A 289 -14.79 -5.90 10.63
C VAL A 289 -15.53 -4.57 10.85
N GLU A 290 -16.60 -4.57 11.64
CA GLU A 290 -17.37 -3.36 11.92
C GLU A 290 -16.63 -2.38 12.85
N ASP A 291 -15.87 -2.88 13.82
CA ASP A 291 -15.04 -2.05 14.69
C ASP A 291 -13.92 -1.38 13.89
N VAL A 292 -13.30 -2.12 12.96
CA VAL A 292 -12.27 -1.60 12.05
C VAL A 292 -12.82 -0.47 11.18
N LYS A 293 -14.03 -0.65 10.61
CA LYS A 293 -14.71 0.40 9.82
C LYS A 293 -14.97 1.65 10.66
N ASN A 294 -15.56 1.46 11.84
CA ASN A 294 -15.92 2.56 12.74
C ASN A 294 -14.69 3.32 13.24
N ALA A 295 -13.65 2.61 13.66
CA ALA A 295 -12.40 3.21 14.10
C ALA A 295 -11.71 3.94 12.94
N GLY A 296 -11.66 3.30 11.77
CA GLY A 296 -11.10 3.86 10.55
C GLY A 296 -11.76 5.16 10.10
N GLU A 297 -13.10 5.21 10.07
CA GLU A 297 -13.85 6.42 9.73
C GLU A 297 -13.54 7.55 10.72
N LYS A 298 -13.51 7.27 12.02
CA LYS A 298 -13.17 8.25 13.06
C LYS A 298 -11.76 8.79 12.91
N VAL A 299 -10.76 7.92 12.69
CA VAL A 299 -9.38 8.34 12.46
C VAL A 299 -9.30 9.25 11.22
N ILE A 300 -9.86 8.83 10.09
CA ILE A 300 -9.81 9.62 8.85
C ILE A 300 -10.54 10.96 9.02
N THR A 301 -11.69 10.97 9.69
CA THR A 301 -12.42 12.20 10.04
C THR A 301 -11.51 13.17 10.80
N PHE A 302 -10.83 12.68 11.84
CA PHE A 302 -9.89 13.47 12.63
C PHE A 302 -8.70 13.97 11.78
N LEU A 303 -8.16 13.14 10.89
CA LEU A 303 -7.06 13.51 9.99
C LEU A 303 -7.45 14.65 9.04
N TYR A 304 -8.70 14.69 8.58
CA TYR A 304 -9.24 15.81 7.81
C TYR A 304 -9.70 17.00 8.65
N GLY A 305 -9.56 16.95 9.99
CA GLY A 305 -9.94 18.04 10.90
C GLY A 305 -11.43 18.12 11.18
N GLY A 306 -12.16 17.01 11.07
CA GLY A 306 -13.50 16.86 11.61
C GLY A 306 -13.50 16.47 13.08
N VAL A 307 -14.69 16.43 13.68
CA VAL A 307 -14.88 16.02 15.08
C VAL A 307 -15.30 14.54 15.19
N PRO A 308 -15.05 13.84 16.33
CA PRO A 308 -15.12 12.37 16.45
C PRO A 308 -16.46 11.69 16.12
N HIS A 309 -17.56 12.45 16.01
CA HIS A 309 -18.91 11.93 15.73
C HIS A 309 -19.58 12.59 14.53
N GLU A 310 -18.83 13.37 13.73
CA GLU A 310 -19.39 14.05 12.56
C GLU A 310 -19.69 13.08 11.41
N GLY A 311 -18.85 12.06 11.21
CA GLY A 311 -18.91 11.19 10.04
C GLY A 311 -18.35 11.86 8.78
N LEU A 312 -17.83 11.05 7.86
CA LEU A 312 -17.08 11.57 6.71
C LEU A 312 -17.97 12.31 5.72
N ASP A 313 -19.15 11.79 5.43
CA ASP A 313 -20.07 12.40 4.44
C ASP A 313 -20.54 13.79 4.89
N ILE A 314 -20.75 13.98 6.20
CA ILE A 314 -21.11 15.29 6.79
C ILE A 314 -19.92 16.24 6.72
N LEU A 315 -18.73 15.79 7.15
CA LEU A 315 -17.49 16.58 7.06
C LEU A 315 -17.20 16.99 5.61
N ARG A 316 -17.43 16.09 4.66
CA ARG A 316 -17.24 16.32 3.23
C ARG A 316 -18.16 17.42 2.72
N TYR A 317 -19.45 17.37 3.07
CA TYR A 317 -20.42 18.44 2.76
C TYR A 317 -20.02 19.77 3.40
N LYS A 318 -19.68 19.78 4.70
CA LYS A 318 -19.27 20.98 5.43
C LYS A 318 -18.06 21.65 4.79
N LYS A 319 -17.02 20.87 4.45
CA LYS A 319 -15.83 21.40 3.77
C LYS A 319 -16.14 21.92 2.37
N PHE A 320 -17.01 21.25 1.62
CA PHE A 320 -17.46 21.76 0.33
C PHE A 320 -18.21 23.09 0.47
N ALA A 321 -19.22 23.16 1.35
CA ALA A 321 -19.99 24.36 1.59
C ALA A 321 -19.09 25.54 2.02
N ASN A 322 -18.15 25.31 2.92
CA ASN A 322 -17.18 26.33 3.33
C ASN A 322 -16.31 26.82 2.17
N ARG A 323 -15.89 25.93 1.26
CA ARG A 323 -15.12 26.33 0.07
C ARG A 323 -15.97 27.07 -0.95
N VAL A 324 -17.25 26.72 -1.12
CA VAL A 324 -18.15 27.48 -2.01
C VAL A 324 -18.26 28.93 -1.55
N LEU A 325 -18.26 29.16 -0.24
CA LEU A 325 -18.33 30.50 0.33
C LEU A 325 -17.04 31.31 0.19
N THR A 326 -15.87 30.65 0.18
CA THR A 326 -14.57 31.34 0.25
C THR A 326 -13.76 31.32 -1.04
N CYS A 327 -14.01 30.37 -1.95
CA CYS A 327 -13.24 30.21 -3.18
C CYS A 327 -13.95 30.84 -4.38
N LYS A 328 -13.20 31.60 -5.19
CA LYS A 328 -13.66 32.11 -6.50
C LYS A 328 -13.44 31.12 -7.65
N GLU A 329 -12.67 30.05 -7.40
CA GLU A 329 -12.33 29.02 -8.39
C GLU A 329 -13.17 27.76 -8.22
N VAL A 330 -13.19 26.93 -9.27
CA VAL A 330 -13.86 25.62 -9.26
C VAL A 330 -13.26 24.73 -8.18
N ILE A 331 -14.11 24.23 -7.29
CA ILE A 331 -13.69 23.35 -6.19
C ILE A 331 -13.18 22.04 -6.76
N GLN A 332 -11.91 21.78 -6.51
CA GLN A 332 -11.26 20.52 -6.84
C GLN A 332 -11.73 19.42 -5.88
N ILE A 333 -12.59 18.53 -6.36
CA ILE A 333 -13.24 17.45 -5.57
C ILE A 333 -12.25 16.54 -4.82
N HIS A 334 -11.04 16.32 -5.35
CA HIS A 334 -10.04 15.49 -4.70
C HIS A 334 -9.49 16.11 -3.41
N THR A 335 -9.73 17.39 -3.17
CA THR A 335 -9.36 18.10 -1.95
C THR A 335 -10.33 17.88 -0.79
N LEU A 336 -11.50 17.29 -1.06
CA LEU A 336 -12.48 16.93 -0.06
C LEU A 336 -12.08 15.61 0.63
N PRO A 337 -12.53 15.36 1.88
CA PRO A 337 -12.41 14.05 2.52
C PRO A 337 -13.01 12.94 1.65
N PRO A 338 -12.53 11.69 1.76
CA PRO A 338 -13.19 10.54 1.13
C PRO A 338 -14.65 10.40 1.58
N THR A 339 -15.46 9.69 0.79
CA THR A 339 -16.77 9.22 1.25
C THR A 339 -16.58 8.17 2.33
N THR A 340 -17.62 7.92 3.14
CA THR A 340 -17.61 6.83 4.14
C THR A 340 -17.26 5.48 3.49
N GLU A 341 -17.82 5.15 2.33
CA GLU A 341 -17.55 3.84 1.69
C GLU A 341 -16.10 3.70 1.18
N THR A 342 -15.55 4.73 0.54
CA THR A 342 -14.14 4.72 0.13
C THR A 342 -13.21 4.60 1.35
N ALA A 343 -13.54 5.30 2.44
CA ALA A 343 -12.80 5.22 3.69
C ALA A 343 -12.88 3.83 4.32
N THR A 344 -14.05 3.18 4.32
CA THR A 344 -14.23 1.79 4.76
C THR A 344 -13.23 0.86 4.08
N TYR A 345 -13.15 0.83 2.75
CA TYR A 345 -12.21 -0.06 2.07
C TYR A 345 -10.74 0.30 2.32
N HIS A 346 -10.43 1.59 2.48
CA HIS A 346 -9.09 2.01 2.88
C HIS A 346 -8.73 1.54 4.29
N SER A 347 -9.67 1.62 5.23
CA SER A 347 -9.50 1.12 6.60
C SER A 347 -9.36 -0.40 6.65
N LEU A 348 -10.13 -1.15 5.86
CA LEU A 348 -9.99 -2.60 5.78
C LEU A 348 -8.60 -3.00 5.23
N ARG A 349 -8.12 -2.35 4.16
CA ARG A 349 -6.76 -2.60 3.66
C ARG A 349 -5.68 -2.20 4.66
N THR A 350 -5.91 -1.11 5.39
CA THR A 350 -5.03 -0.67 6.46
C THR A 350 -4.95 -1.71 7.59
N TYR A 351 -6.09 -2.28 7.98
CA TYR A 351 -6.16 -3.37 8.96
C TYR A 351 -5.40 -4.59 8.47
N PHE A 352 -5.69 -5.05 7.25
CA PHE A 352 -4.98 -6.16 6.62
C PHE A 352 -3.46 -5.95 6.67
N GLN A 353 -2.98 -4.78 6.22
CA GLN A 353 -1.56 -4.49 6.23
C GLN A 353 -0.96 -4.53 7.64
N VAL A 354 -1.64 -3.95 8.63
CA VAL A 354 -1.16 -3.96 10.01
C VAL A 354 -1.14 -5.38 10.57
N GLN A 355 -2.16 -6.20 10.31
CA GLN A 355 -2.20 -7.60 10.77
C GLN A 355 -1.06 -8.44 10.18
N THR A 356 -0.78 -8.28 8.88
CA THR A 356 0.37 -8.95 8.24
C THR A 356 1.71 -8.53 8.85
N TRP A 357 1.82 -7.29 9.31
CA TRP A 357 3.03 -6.78 9.95
C TRP A 357 3.24 -7.26 11.37
N ILE A 358 2.18 -7.34 12.18
CA ILE A 358 2.31 -7.68 13.60
C ILE A 358 2.30 -9.19 13.87
N GLY A 359 1.91 -10.01 12.88
CA GLY A 359 1.87 -11.46 12.98
C GLY A 359 0.54 -12.00 13.49
N GLY A 360 -0.58 -11.40 13.04
CA GLY A 360 -1.92 -11.97 13.20
C GLY A 360 -2.11 -13.23 12.36
N GLU A 361 -3.30 -13.86 12.48
CA GLU A 361 -3.68 -14.98 11.64
C GLU A 361 -3.61 -14.63 10.14
N GLU A 362 -3.36 -15.63 9.30
CA GLU A 362 -3.42 -15.47 7.85
C GLU A 362 -4.87 -15.14 7.46
N ILE A 363 -5.09 -13.91 7.01
CA ILE A 363 -6.40 -13.39 6.62
C ILE A 363 -6.46 -13.22 5.11
N ASP A 364 -7.63 -13.44 4.51
CA ASP A 364 -7.82 -13.29 3.06
C ASP A 364 -7.89 -11.80 2.68
N PRO A 365 -7.00 -11.27 1.83
CA PRO A 365 -7.09 -9.88 1.37
C PRO A 365 -8.45 -9.52 0.74
N CYS A 366 -9.16 -10.47 0.13
CA CYS A 366 -10.47 -10.23 -0.48
C CYS A 366 -11.56 -9.84 0.54
N ASP A 367 -11.44 -10.30 1.78
CA ASP A 367 -12.32 -9.88 2.89
C ASP A 367 -12.00 -8.45 3.36
N PHE A 368 -10.79 -7.98 3.07
CA PHE A 368 -10.25 -6.71 3.58
C PHE A 368 -10.00 -5.66 2.48
N GLY A 369 -10.90 -5.59 1.51
CA GLY A 369 -10.95 -4.47 0.56
C GLY A 369 -10.08 -4.63 -0.69
N TRP A 370 -9.74 -5.87 -1.03
CA TRP A 370 -9.14 -6.26 -2.30
C TRP A 370 -10.09 -7.11 -3.14
N LEU A 371 -9.80 -7.24 -4.42
CA LEU A 371 -10.47 -8.16 -5.33
C LEU A 371 -9.49 -8.68 -6.37
N ILE A 372 -9.68 -9.91 -6.85
CA ILE A 372 -8.82 -10.48 -7.90
C ILE A 372 -9.35 -10.08 -9.27
N VAL A 373 -8.50 -9.42 -10.08
CA VAL A 373 -8.77 -9.10 -11.49
C VAL A 373 -7.63 -9.64 -12.34
N ASN A 374 -7.94 -10.54 -13.27
CA ASN A 374 -6.94 -11.15 -14.17
C ASN A 374 -5.74 -11.76 -13.40
N GLY A 375 -6.02 -12.46 -12.30
CA GLY A 375 -4.99 -13.09 -11.47
C GLY A 375 -4.11 -12.13 -10.66
N LYS A 376 -4.55 -10.88 -10.46
CA LYS A 376 -3.86 -9.87 -9.63
C LYS A 376 -4.77 -9.25 -8.59
N LEU A 377 -4.24 -8.95 -7.41
CA LEU A 377 -5.01 -8.22 -6.39
C LEU A 377 -5.11 -6.74 -6.74
N MET A 378 -6.35 -6.25 -6.81
CA MET A 378 -6.69 -4.86 -7.10
C MET A 378 -7.53 -4.27 -5.96
N PRO A 379 -7.28 -3.02 -5.53
CA PRO A 379 -8.00 -2.44 -4.41
C PRO A 379 -9.46 -2.15 -4.80
N ILE A 380 -10.41 -2.53 -3.94
CA ILE A 380 -11.79 -2.08 -4.06
C ILE A 380 -11.80 -0.57 -3.78
N LYS A 381 -12.22 0.22 -4.78
CA LYS A 381 -12.28 1.69 -4.68
C LYS A 381 -13.52 2.13 -3.89
N THR A 382 -14.67 1.63 -4.33
CA THR A 382 -16.04 1.95 -3.90
C THR A 382 -16.94 0.91 -4.56
N LYS A 383 -18.03 0.48 -3.91
CA LYS A 383 -19.07 -0.36 -4.54
C LYS A 383 -20.30 0.47 -4.90
N ARG A 384 -20.40 1.69 -4.38
CA ARG A 384 -21.46 2.64 -4.69
C ARG A 384 -21.34 3.17 -6.11
N GLN A 385 -22.49 3.47 -6.70
CA GLN A 385 -22.52 4.17 -7.98
C GLN A 385 -21.89 5.58 -7.87
N PRO A 386 -21.33 6.14 -8.95
CA PRO A 386 -20.71 7.48 -8.92
C PRO A 386 -21.68 8.61 -8.54
N ALA A 387 -22.98 8.43 -8.75
CA ALA A 387 -23.98 9.41 -8.32
C ALA A 387 -25.30 8.68 -8.03
N PRO A 388 -26.25 9.31 -7.33
CA PRO A 388 -27.60 8.77 -7.24
C PRO A 388 -28.19 8.53 -8.61
N GLN A 389 -29.00 7.47 -8.75
CA GLN A 389 -29.63 7.11 -10.01
C GLN A 389 -30.42 8.26 -10.65
N ARG A 390 -31.03 9.14 -9.85
CA ARG A 390 -31.73 10.35 -10.33
C ARG A 390 -30.81 11.39 -10.97
N LEU A 391 -29.54 11.49 -10.55
CA LEU A 391 -28.56 12.35 -11.23
C LEU A 391 -28.01 11.65 -12.47
N LEU A 392 -27.78 10.34 -12.40
CA LEU A 392 -27.36 9.55 -13.56
C LEU A 392 -28.40 9.57 -14.68
N SER A 393 -29.70 9.61 -14.36
CA SER A 393 -30.79 9.71 -15.33
C SER A 393 -30.90 11.08 -16.03
N ILE A 394 -30.22 12.11 -15.52
CA ILE A 394 -30.10 13.44 -16.15
C ILE A 394 -28.92 13.47 -17.13
N ILE A 395 -27.93 12.59 -16.96
CA ILE A 395 -26.80 12.49 -17.89
C ILE A 395 -27.29 11.93 -19.21
N ARG A 396 -27.24 12.78 -20.23
CA ARG A 396 -27.73 12.51 -21.57
C ARG A 396 -26.64 12.72 -22.61
N CYS A 397 -26.72 11.95 -23.69
CA CYS A 397 -25.99 12.25 -24.91
C CYS A 397 -26.87 13.03 -25.88
N ASN A 398 -26.26 13.87 -26.71
CA ASN A 398 -26.90 14.48 -27.87
C ASN A 398 -26.49 13.76 -29.17
N CYS A 399 -26.27 12.44 -29.09
CA CYS A 399 -25.94 11.64 -30.25
C CYS A 399 -27.13 11.64 -31.23
N LYS A 400 -26.83 11.94 -32.49
CA LYS A 400 -27.77 11.88 -33.62
C LYS A 400 -27.81 10.49 -34.27
N THR A 401 -26.69 9.79 -34.23
CA THR A 401 -26.50 8.43 -34.79
C THR A 401 -26.08 7.47 -33.68
N ASN A 402 -25.97 6.18 -34.01
CA ASN A 402 -25.68 5.06 -33.11
C ASN A 402 -24.66 5.38 -31.99
N CYS A 403 -24.96 4.96 -30.75
CA CYS A 403 -24.15 5.25 -29.56
C CYS A 403 -23.07 4.18 -29.31
N ASP A 404 -22.47 3.66 -30.38
CA ASP A 404 -21.53 2.53 -30.40
C ASP A 404 -20.05 2.96 -30.27
N THR A 405 -19.77 4.22 -29.93
CA THR A 405 -18.41 4.71 -29.70
C THR A 405 -18.32 5.58 -28.45
N ARG A 406 -17.09 5.85 -27.97
CA ARG A 406 -16.83 6.80 -26.86
C ARG A 406 -17.12 8.27 -27.21
N ARG A 407 -17.64 8.57 -28.41
CA ARG A 407 -18.22 9.89 -28.73
C ARG A 407 -19.56 10.11 -28.03
N CYS A 408 -20.30 9.04 -27.73
CA CYS A 408 -21.48 9.11 -26.88
C CYS A 408 -21.08 9.41 -25.44
N THR A 409 -21.57 10.50 -24.86
CA THR A 409 -21.27 10.88 -23.49
C THR A 409 -21.78 9.86 -22.48
N CYS A 410 -22.95 9.25 -22.68
CA CYS A 410 -23.44 8.16 -21.82
C CYS A 410 -22.44 6.99 -21.82
N ARG A 411 -22.13 6.43 -22.99
CA ARG A 411 -21.15 5.33 -23.13
C ARG A 411 -19.74 5.68 -22.65
N LYS A 412 -19.27 6.91 -22.89
CA LYS A 412 -17.97 7.40 -22.41
C LYS A 412 -17.88 7.34 -20.88
N HIS A 413 -18.98 7.56 -20.18
CA HIS A 413 -19.08 7.50 -18.72
C HIS A 413 -19.63 6.17 -18.21
N GLY A 414 -19.73 5.14 -19.08
CA GLY A 414 -20.21 3.81 -18.70
C GLY A 414 -21.71 3.74 -18.37
N LEU A 415 -22.51 4.67 -18.90
CA LEU A 415 -23.96 4.73 -18.70
C LEU A 415 -24.69 4.28 -19.96
N GLU A 416 -25.85 3.64 -19.78
CA GLU A 416 -26.80 3.34 -20.85
C GLU A 416 -27.54 4.62 -21.29
N CYS A 417 -27.87 4.69 -22.58
CA CYS A 417 -28.75 5.72 -23.11
C CYS A 417 -30.20 5.42 -22.68
N ASN A 418 -30.91 6.46 -22.26
CA ASN A 418 -32.32 6.38 -21.84
C ASN A 418 -33.14 7.47 -22.54
N ILE A 419 -34.44 7.55 -22.23
CA ILE A 419 -35.39 8.50 -22.85
C ILE A 419 -34.99 9.97 -22.68
N SER A 420 -34.14 10.32 -21.71
CA SER A 420 -33.61 11.67 -21.52
C SER A 420 -32.52 12.04 -22.52
N CYS A 421 -31.99 11.08 -23.29
CA CYS A 421 -30.99 11.30 -24.34
C CYS A 421 -31.59 12.01 -25.55
N GLY A 422 -30.82 12.89 -26.19
CA GLY A 422 -31.27 13.83 -27.23
C GLY A 422 -32.06 13.18 -28.36
N GLU A 423 -31.39 12.78 -29.44
CA GLU A 423 -32.08 12.14 -30.56
C GLU A 423 -32.14 10.61 -30.42
N CYS A 424 -31.12 9.97 -29.83
CA CYS A 424 -31.14 8.51 -29.69
C CYS A 424 -32.22 7.97 -28.73
N ARG A 425 -32.61 8.78 -27.72
CA ARG A 425 -33.63 8.49 -26.69
C ARG A 425 -33.55 7.10 -26.04
N GLY A 426 -32.39 6.44 -26.10
CA GLY A 426 -32.25 5.06 -25.65
C GLY A 426 -33.15 4.06 -26.39
N GLN A 427 -33.57 4.36 -27.62
CA GLN A 427 -34.42 3.47 -28.44
C GLN A 427 -33.81 3.22 -29.81
N SER A 428 -33.13 4.22 -30.38
CA SER A 428 -32.50 4.14 -31.71
C SER A 428 -30.98 3.99 -31.63
N CYS A 429 -30.44 3.52 -30.50
CA CYS A 429 -29.00 3.32 -30.34
C CYS A 429 -28.62 2.02 -29.65
N MET A 430 -27.47 1.45 -30.05
CA MET A 430 -26.89 0.23 -29.46
C MET A 430 -26.41 0.36 -28.01
N ASN A 431 -26.43 1.56 -27.41
CA ASN A 431 -26.08 1.76 -26.00
C ASN A 431 -27.33 1.81 -25.09
N SER A 432 -28.45 1.23 -25.55
CA SER A 432 -29.70 1.13 -24.78
C SER A 432 -29.96 -0.32 -24.34
N ARG A 433 -30.73 -0.51 -23.25
CA ARG A 433 -31.24 -1.84 -22.89
C ARG A 433 -32.27 -2.26 -23.92
N HIS A 434 -31.95 -3.27 -24.73
CA HIS A 434 -33.01 -4.08 -25.33
C HIS A 434 -33.69 -4.81 -24.17
N GLY A 435 -34.98 -4.58 -23.98
CA GLY A 435 -35.73 -5.19 -22.88
C GLY A 435 -35.79 -6.70 -23.04
N ASP A 436 -35.32 -7.43 -22.04
CA ASP A 436 -35.91 -8.72 -21.69
C ASP A 436 -37.32 -8.38 -21.15
N ILE A 437 -38.31 -8.51 -22.02
CA ILE A 437 -39.71 -8.59 -21.62
C ILE A 437 -39.92 -10.06 -21.24
N ASP A 438 -39.93 -10.35 -19.95
CA ASP A 438 -40.58 -11.56 -19.45
C ASP A 438 -42.07 -11.42 -19.78
N VAL A 439 -42.48 -12.09 -20.86
CA VAL A 439 -43.88 -12.37 -21.15
C VAL A 439 -44.25 -13.56 -20.27
N GLU A 440 -44.50 -13.33 -18.98
CA GLU A 440 -45.27 -14.31 -18.20
C GLU A 440 -46.73 -14.15 -18.58
N ALA A 441 -47.23 -15.21 -19.22
CA ALA A 441 -48.58 -15.35 -19.72
C ALA A 441 -49.61 -15.22 -18.59
N ASP A 442 -50.67 -14.47 -18.88
CA ASP A 442 -51.98 -14.70 -18.31
C ASP A 442 -52.36 -16.18 -18.50
N GLU A 443 -52.66 -16.89 -17.41
CA GLU A 443 -53.88 -17.69 -17.24
C GLU A 443 -53.87 -18.50 -15.93
N LEU A 444 -55.08 -18.66 -15.37
CA LEU A 444 -55.51 -19.51 -14.25
C LEU A 444 -55.52 -18.86 -12.86
N PHE A 445 -56.64 -18.18 -12.56
CA PHE A 445 -57.55 -18.61 -11.49
C PHE A 445 -58.97 -18.12 -11.79
N SER A 446 -59.72 -18.93 -12.53
CA SER A 446 -61.18 -18.95 -12.48
C SER A 446 -61.61 -20.00 -11.45
N ASP A 447 -62.42 -19.56 -10.48
CA ASP A 447 -63.38 -20.28 -9.64
C ASP A 447 -62.96 -21.58 -8.93
N SER A 448 -63.14 -21.63 -7.61
CA SER A 448 -64.45 -22.07 -7.07
C SER A 448 -64.45 -22.25 -5.54
N SER A 449 -65.54 -21.75 -4.95
CA SER A 449 -66.16 -22.08 -3.65
C SER A 449 -65.66 -21.39 -2.39
#